data_AF-X0RFN3-F1
#
_entry.id   AF-X0RFN3-F1
#
_cell.length_a   1.000
_cell.length_b   1.000
_cell.length_c   1.000
_cell.angle_alpha   90.00
_cell.angle_beta   90.00
_cell.angle_gamma   90.00
#
_symmetry.space_group_name_H-M   'P 1'
#
loop_
_entity.id
_entity.type
_entity.pdbx_description
1 polymer ?
#
loop_
_entity_poly.entity_id
_entity_poly.type
_entity_poly.pdbx_seq_one_letter_code
_entity_poly.pdbx_strand_id
1 'polypeptide(L)'
;MAKQAKAETIEVAPQKEVVTKVATPVKPTKPEWEIKDRVYYLTGNKSPLTLTIPGRHTRKHALLYFDEKTGKQREIRFATNQDSPLVDEQKGEATMGHIRFLNGSLTVTKNLQNLQKLLSLYHPLKGKVYEEFSAKAVAENELDILDLQIDALNAARAIDIDHAEAILRVEKGSAVNTMSSKELKRDLLLFAKNDPALFISLANDENVQLRNFAIRASELNIIILSQDQRTFTWGSTGRKLMNVPFDENPYSAFAAFLKTDEGVEIYKSIDKKL
;
A
#
# COMPACT_ATOMS: atom_id res chain seq x y z
N MET A 1 37.50 -3.29 -93.29
CA MET A 1 38.90 -3.62 -92.94
C MET A 1 39.15 -3.18 -91.50
N ALA A 2 39.86 -4.02 -90.76
CA ALA A 2 40.08 -3.96 -89.32
C ALA A 2 40.76 -2.67 -88.82
N LYS A 3 40.47 -2.31 -87.57
CA LYS A 3 41.50 -2.05 -86.55
C LYS A 3 40.86 -1.89 -85.17
N GLN A 4 41.14 -2.86 -84.29
CA GLN A 4 41.07 -2.68 -82.85
C GLN A 4 42.15 -1.68 -82.42
N ALA A 5 41.79 -0.76 -81.53
CA ALA A 5 42.73 -0.02 -80.69
C ALA A 5 42.18 0.01 -79.26
N LYS A 6 43.08 -0.26 -78.31
CA LYS A 6 42.86 -0.55 -76.90
C LYS A 6 42.77 0.73 -76.04
N ALA A 7 42.01 0.55 -74.95
CA ALA A 7 42.21 1.05 -73.58
C ALA A 7 42.25 2.56 -73.31
N GLU A 8 41.15 3.06 -72.74
CA GLU A 8 41.19 4.16 -71.76
C GLU A 8 40.91 3.58 -70.37
N THR A 9 41.85 3.83 -69.48
CA THR A 9 41.83 3.56 -68.04
C THR A 9 40.90 4.52 -67.33
N ILE A 10 39.82 4.00 -66.75
CA ILE A 10 38.96 4.77 -65.84
C ILE A 10 39.47 4.52 -64.42
N GLU A 11 40.06 5.56 -63.83
CA GLU A 11 40.44 5.61 -62.41
C GLU A 11 39.18 5.53 -61.53
N VAL A 12 39.03 4.39 -60.86
CA VAL A 12 37.99 4.21 -59.83
C VAL A 12 38.48 4.89 -58.55
N ALA A 13 37.86 6.01 -58.22
CA ALA A 13 38.07 6.73 -56.97
C ALA A 13 37.80 5.81 -55.76
N PRO A 14 38.68 5.78 -54.73
CA PRO A 14 38.40 5.03 -53.51
C PRO A 14 37.29 5.71 -52.73
N GLN A 15 36.16 5.02 -52.58
CA GLN A 15 35.08 5.39 -51.68
C GLN A 15 35.62 5.35 -50.23
N LYS A 16 35.48 6.48 -49.53
CA LYS A 16 35.81 6.62 -48.11
C LYS A 16 35.01 5.59 -47.31
N GLU A 17 35.72 4.78 -46.52
CA GLU A 17 35.13 3.94 -45.49
C GLU A 17 34.29 4.81 -44.53
N VAL A 18 32.98 4.62 -44.58
CA VAL A 18 32.08 5.16 -43.57
C VAL A 18 32.26 4.29 -42.32
N VAL A 19 33.16 4.72 -41.43
CA VAL A 19 33.22 4.18 -40.07
C VAL A 19 31.99 4.72 -39.35
N THR A 20 30.88 4.00 -39.49
CA THR A 20 29.68 4.18 -38.68
C THR A 20 30.09 3.87 -37.24
N LYS A 21 30.38 4.91 -36.46
CA LYS A 21 30.52 4.80 -35.00
C LYS A 21 29.17 4.34 -34.47
N VAL A 22 29.01 3.03 -34.33
CA VAL A 22 27.89 2.40 -33.63
C VAL A 22 27.97 2.94 -32.20
N ALA A 23 27.06 3.85 -31.86
CA ALA A 23 26.89 4.33 -30.50
C ALA A 23 26.56 3.10 -29.64
N THR A 24 27.51 2.69 -28.82
CA THR A 24 27.31 1.66 -27.81
C THR A 24 26.09 2.02 -26.95
N PRO A 25 25.19 1.07 -26.67
CA PRO A 25 24.00 1.34 -25.88
C PRO A 25 24.43 1.81 -24.50
N VAL A 26 23.99 3.01 -24.13
CA VAL A 26 24.16 3.59 -22.80
C VAL A 26 23.47 2.63 -21.83
N LYS A 27 24.27 1.82 -21.12
CA LYS A 27 23.79 1.06 -19.95
C LYS A 27 23.05 2.06 -19.05
N PRO A 28 21.86 1.71 -18.51
CA PRO A 28 21.16 2.60 -17.59
C PRO A 28 22.11 2.93 -16.45
N THR A 29 22.54 4.19 -16.40
CA THR A 29 23.34 4.73 -15.30
C THR A 29 22.55 4.44 -14.04
N LYS A 30 23.19 3.83 -13.03
CA LYS A 30 22.60 3.69 -11.68
C LYS A 30 21.96 5.03 -11.32
N PRO A 31 20.78 5.05 -10.65
CA PRO A 31 20.11 6.30 -10.32
C PRO A 31 21.11 7.20 -9.60
N GLU A 32 21.60 8.20 -10.34
CA GLU A 32 22.56 9.16 -9.83
C GLU A 32 21.74 10.00 -8.87
N TRP A 33 22.12 9.96 -7.60
CA TRP A 33 21.31 10.55 -6.54
C TRP A 33 21.00 12.01 -6.87
N GLU A 34 19.72 12.32 -7.09
CA GLU A 34 19.29 13.59 -7.70
C GLU A 34 19.44 14.76 -6.71
N ILE A 35 20.12 15.83 -7.15
CA ILE A 35 20.29 17.04 -6.33
C ILE A 35 19.06 17.93 -6.51
N LYS A 36 18.18 17.96 -5.51
CA LYS A 36 16.97 18.80 -5.46
C LYS A 36 16.70 19.26 -4.04
N ASP A 37 15.80 20.22 -3.87
CA ASP A 37 15.35 20.59 -2.54
C ASP A 37 14.59 19.42 -1.91
N ARG A 38 14.97 19.03 -0.70
CA ARG A 38 14.40 17.88 0.02
C ARG A 38 13.82 18.33 1.35
N VAL A 39 12.68 17.77 1.70
CA VAL A 39 12.03 18.00 3.00
C VAL A 39 12.10 16.71 3.79
N TYR A 40 12.56 16.80 5.04
CA TYR A 40 12.57 15.70 5.98
C TYR A 40 11.59 15.99 7.10
N TYR A 41 10.85 14.98 7.56
CA TYR A 41 9.90 15.09 8.67
C TYR A 41 10.21 14.07 9.75
N LEU A 42 9.92 14.40 11.00
CA LEU A 42 10.10 13.47 12.11
C LEU A 42 9.04 12.36 12.08
N THR A 43 9.46 11.11 12.26
CA THR A 43 8.58 9.95 12.36
C THR A 43 8.12 9.79 13.81
N GLY A 44 6.91 10.26 14.12
CA GLY A 44 6.27 10.07 15.43
C GLY A 44 5.13 11.05 15.71
N ASN A 45 4.31 10.76 16.73
CA ASN A 45 3.15 11.57 17.13
C ASN A 45 3.50 12.90 17.82
N LYS A 46 4.79 13.30 17.86
CA LYS A 46 5.24 14.52 18.54
C LYS A 46 5.98 15.42 17.56
N SER A 47 5.52 16.66 17.46
CA SER A 47 6.19 17.74 16.72
C SER A 47 6.80 18.72 17.72
N PRO A 48 7.99 18.44 18.28
CA PRO A 48 8.64 19.37 19.19
C PRO A 48 8.97 20.68 18.48
N LEU A 49 8.97 21.78 19.22
CA LEU A 49 9.34 23.11 18.72
C LEU A 49 10.72 23.07 18.05
N THR A 50 11.68 22.38 18.68
CA THR A 50 12.98 22.08 18.10
C THR A 50 13.44 20.67 18.47
N LEU A 51 13.98 19.92 17.51
CA LEU A 51 14.71 18.68 17.77
C LEU A 51 16.06 18.73 17.05
N THR A 52 17.14 18.50 17.79
CA THR A 52 18.49 18.45 17.20
C THR A 52 18.94 17.02 17.09
N ILE A 53 19.29 16.60 15.86
CA ILE A 53 19.83 15.28 15.57
C ILE A 53 21.37 15.34 15.68
N PRO A 54 22.03 14.28 16.16
CA PRO A 54 23.49 14.24 16.20
C PRO A 54 24.08 14.41 14.79
N GLY A 55 25.02 15.34 14.65
CA GLY A 55 25.75 15.60 13.40
C GLY A 55 27.18 15.06 13.39
N ARG A 56 27.66 14.45 14.48
CA ARG A 56 29.02 13.88 14.55
C ARG A 56 29.08 12.65 15.44
N HIS A 57 29.97 11.73 15.11
CA HIS A 57 30.23 10.60 16.00
C HIS A 57 30.74 11.08 17.36
N THR A 58 30.11 10.58 18.41
CA THR A 58 30.50 10.80 19.80
C THR A 58 30.34 9.49 20.56
N ARG A 59 30.91 9.38 21.76
CA ARG A 59 30.71 8.20 22.64
C ARG A 59 29.23 7.91 22.91
N LYS A 60 28.37 8.94 22.93
CA LYS A 60 26.92 8.82 23.16
C LYS A 60 26.14 8.49 21.87
N HIS A 61 26.61 8.96 20.71
CA HIS A 61 25.92 8.79 19.43
C HIS A 61 26.85 8.17 18.39
N ALA A 62 26.62 6.90 18.08
CA ALA A 62 27.33 6.17 17.04
C ALA A 62 26.87 6.64 15.65
N LEU A 63 27.74 7.37 14.94
CA LEU A 63 27.51 7.86 13.59
C LEU A 63 28.55 7.25 12.66
N LEU A 64 28.40 5.95 12.45
CA LEU A 64 29.24 5.14 11.60
C LEU A 64 28.39 4.60 10.45
N TYR A 65 28.90 4.69 9.23
CA TYR A 65 28.31 4.10 8.04
C TYR A 65 29.19 2.93 7.58
N PHE A 66 28.59 1.79 7.31
CA PHE A 66 29.31 0.67 6.70
C PHE A 66 29.21 0.79 5.18
N ASP A 67 30.34 1.01 4.52
CA ASP A 67 30.41 1.06 3.07
C ASP A 67 30.61 -0.35 2.51
N GLU A 68 29.57 -0.92 1.92
CA GLU A 68 29.56 -2.27 1.34
C GLU A 68 30.60 -2.45 0.23
N LYS A 69 31.00 -1.38 -0.47
CA LYS A 69 31.95 -1.49 -1.58
C LYS A 69 33.38 -1.64 -1.09
N THR A 70 33.72 -0.94 -0.01
CA THR A 70 35.08 -0.93 0.55
C THR A 70 35.24 -1.84 1.75
N GLY A 71 34.13 -2.33 2.31
CA GLY A 71 34.10 -3.17 3.52
C GLY A 71 34.53 -2.43 4.79
N LYS A 72 34.58 -1.09 4.76
CA LYS A 72 35.10 -0.26 5.85
C LYS A 72 33.96 0.44 6.58
N GLN A 73 34.11 0.57 7.90
CA GLN A 73 33.30 1.50 8.70
C GLN A 73 33.86 2.91 8.57
N ARG A 74 33.04 3.83 8.09
CA ARG A 74 33.38 5.23 7.86
C ARG A 74 32.66 6.11 8.87
N GLU A 75 33.38 7.04 9.47
CA GLU A 75 32.79 8.02 10.40
C GLU A 75 32.03 9.08 9.61
N ILE A 76 30.81 9.38 10.07
CA ILE A 76 29.98 10.44 9.50
C ILE A 76 30.12 11.71 10.35
N ARG A 77 30.32 12.84 9.68
CA ARG A 77 30.39 14.17 10.30
C ARG A 77 29.78 15.24 9.40
N PHE A 78 28.82 15.96 9.93
CA PHE A 78 28.22 17.13 9.29
C PHE A 78 29.08 18.38 9.53
N ALA A 79 29.79 18.80 8.49
CA ALA A 79 30.54 20.06 8.47
C ALA A 79 30.04 20.95 7.33
N THR A 80 29.69 22.21 7.62
CA THR A 80 29.04 23.12 6.66
C THR A 80 29.97 23.57 5.53
N ASN A 81 31.27 23.55 5.76
CA ASN A 81 32.30 23.99 4.82
C ASN A 81 32.92 22.85 4.00
N GLN A 82 32.40 21.62 4.12
CA GLN A 82 32.90 20.43 3.44
C GLN A 82 31.85 19.88 2.47
N ASP A 83 32.29 19.35 1.33
CA ASP A 83 31.41 18.81 0.29
C ASP A 83 30.86 17.41 0.62
N SER A 84 31.60 16.66 1.44
CA SER A 84 31.25 15.28 1.82
C SER A 84 30.95 15.15 3.31
N PRO A 85 29.93 14.35 3.69
CA PRO A 85 29.64 14.04 5.09
C PRO A 85 30.55 12.96 5.70
N LEU A 86 31.46 12.36 4.93
CA LEU A 86 32.35 11.29 5.38
C LEU A 86 33.70 11.87 5.79
N VAL A 87 34.15 11.55 7.01
CA VAL A 87 35.32 12.21 7.64
C VAL A 87 36.61 12.01 6.87
N ASP A 88 36.79 10.85 6.26
CA ASP A 88 37.96 10.49 5.45
C ASP A 88 38.05 11.27 4.13
N GLU A 89 36.97 11.88 3.66
CA GLU A 89 36.94 12.74 2.47
C GLU A 89 37.06 14.24 2.80
N GLN A 90 36.96 14.62 4.08
CA GLN A 90 37.01 16.02 4.51
C GLN A 90 38.45 16.53 4.51
N LYS A 91 38.67 17.74 3.97
CA LYS A 91 40.00 18.35 3.85
C LYS A 91 40.07 19.64 4.66
N GLY A 92 41.12 19.79 5.46
CA GLY A 92 41.36 20.98 6.27
C GLY A 92 40.49 21.06 7.52
N GLU A 93 40.24 22.27 8.00
CA GLU A 93 39.43 22.51 9.19
C GLU A 93 37.95 22.26 8.91
N ALA A 94 37.24 21.65 9.86
CA ALA A 94 35.82 21.30 9.71
C ALA A 94 34.95 22.16 10.63
N THR A 95 34.12 23.02 10.05
CA THR A 95 33.14 23.83 10.77
C THR A 95 31.88 23.02 11.00
N MET A 96 31.67 22.60 12.25
CA MET A 96 30.54 21.75 12.63
C MET A 96 29.20 22.46 12.49
N GLY A 97 28.26 21.83 11.79
CA GLY A 97 26.87 22.27 11.70
C GLY A 97 25.95 21.56 12.69
N HIS A 98 24.81 22.19 12.99
CA HIS A 98 23.71 21.57 13.76
C HIS A 98 22.55 21.21 12.84
N ILE A 99 22.05 19.99 12.95
CA ILE A 99 20.88 19.51 12.21
C ILE A 99 19.66 19.70 13.11
N ARG A 100 18.85 20.72 12.84
CA ARG A 100 17.69 21.09 13.69
C ARG A 100 16.40 20.99 12.90
N PHE A 101 15.51 20.11 13.35
CA PHE A 101 14.13 20.07 12.90
C PHE A 101 13.34 21.13 13.65
N LEU A 102 12.60 21.96 12.92
CA LEU A 102 11.73 23.01 13.44
C LEU A 102 10.29 22.58 13.23
N ASN A 103 9.49 22.56 14.30
CA ASN A 103 8.09 22.12 14.26
C ASN A 103 7.90 20.75 13.56
N GLY A 104 8.84 19.83 13.75
CA GLY A 104 8.79 18.49 13.16
C GLY A 104 9.28 18.36 11.70
N SER A 105 9.70 19.45 11.04
CA SER A 105 10.21 19.41 9.66
C SER A 105 11.59 20.06 9.52
N LEU A 106 12.34 19.63 8.51
CA LEU A 106 13.62 20.20 8.10
C LEU A 106 13.65 20.30 6.57
N THR A 107 13.64 21.52 6.06
CA THR A 107 13.83 21.80 4.63
C THR A 107 15.32 21.99 4.35
N VAL A 108 15.87 21.17 3.45
CA VAL A 108 17.28 21.26 3.04
C VAL A 108 17.35 21.64 1.57
N THR A 109 17.95 22.80 1.30
CA THR A 109 18.16 23.30 -0.07
C THR A 109 19.21 22.47 -0.80
N LYS A 110 19.12 22.44 -2.13
CA LYS A 110 20.04 21.75 -3.04
C LYS A 110 21.50 22.17 -2.91
N ASN A 111 21.76 23.35 -2.35
CA ASN A 111 23.11 23.85 -2.13
C ASN A 111 23.83 23.10 -1.01
N LEU A 112 23.09 22.56 -0.02
CA LEU A 112 23.63 21.79 1.10
C LEU A 112 23.69 20.30 0.78
N GLN A 113 24.42 19.95 -0.28
CA GLN A 113 24.51 18.56 -0.77
C GLN A 113 25.09 17.61 0.27
N ASN A 114 26.05 18.08 1.08
CA ASN A 114 26.63 17.33 2.19
C ASN A 114 25.58 16.89 3.23
N LEU A 115 24.68 17.80 3.62
CA LEU A 115 23.60 17.55 4.57
C LEU A 115 22.56 16.60 3.97
N GLN A 116 22.20 16.81 2.71
CA GLN A 116 21.25 15.94 2.03
C GLN A 116 21.79 14.52 1.87
N LYS A 117 23.05 14.34 1.44
CA LYS A 117 23.70 13.02 1.37
C LYS A 117 23.75 12.35 2.73
N LEU A 118 24.09 13.11 3.78
CA LEU A 118 24.06 12.61 5.15
C LEU A 118 22.67 12.09 5.51
N LEU A 119 21.62 12.89 5.35
CA LEU A 119 20.26 12.54 5.78
C LEU A 119 19.62 11.44 4.91
N SER A 120 19.78 11.50 3.59
CA SER A 120 19.17 10.53 2.66
C SER A 120 19.94 9.22 2.55
N LEU A 121 21.26 9.18 2.74
CA LEU A 121 22.06 7.99 2.44
C LEU A 121 22.72 7.37 3.66
N TYR A 122 23.33 8.17 4.53
CA TYR A 122 24.30 7.66 5.51
C TYR A 122 23.79 7.65 6.95
N HIS A 123 22.80 8.47 7.28
CA HIS A 123 22.45 8.69 8.68
C HIS A 123 21.70 7.50 9.31
N PRO A 124 22.18 6.94 10.43
CA PRO A 124 21.59 5.76 11.09
C PRO A 124 20.17 5.95 11.64
N LEU A 125 19.74 7.21 11.83
CA LEU A 125 18.37 7.53 12.30
C LEU A 125 17.35 7.69 11.18
N LYS A 126 17.75 7.58 9.90
CA LYS A 126 16.82 7.57 8.77
C LYS A 126 15.87 6.36 8.91
N GLY A 127 14.57 6.59 8.79
CA GLY A 127 13.52 5.57 8.98
C GLY A 127 13.25 5.17 10.43
N LYS A 128 13.95 5.78 11.41
CA LYS A 128 13.69 5.58 12.85
C LYS A 128 13.14 6.83 13.52
N VAL A 129 13.77 7.97 13.23
CA VAL A 129 13.44 9.27 13.85
C VAL A 129 12.91 10.26 12.82
N TYR A 130 13.30 10.10 11.55
CA TYR A 130 12.82 10.95 10.47
C TYR A 130 12.80 10.20 9.15
N GLU A 131 11.98 10.70 8.25
CA GLU A 131 11.82 10.21 6.88
C GLU A 131 11.90 11.37 5.88
N GLU A 132 12.19 11.02 4.63
CA GLU A 132 12.23 11.97 3.53
C GLU A 132 10.86 12.04 2.87
N PHE A 133 10.35 13.26 2.69
CA PHE A 133 9.12 13.48 1.95
C PHE A 133 9.34 13.24 0.45
N SER A 134 8.64 12.24 -0.08
CA SER A 134 8.61 11.96 -1.51
C SER A 134 7.20 12.22 -2.05
N ALA A 135 7.03 13.33 -2.77
CA ALA A 135 5.76 13.66 -3.43
C ALA A 135 5.30 12.55 -4.39
N LYS A 136 6.25 11.82 -5.01
CA LYS A 136 5.94 10.69 -5.89
C LYS A 136 5.31 9.52 -5.12
N ALA A 137 5.86 9.18 -3.96
CA ALA A 137 5.34 8.08 -3.14
C ALA A 137 3.96 8.42 -2.56
N VAL A 138 3.73 9.69 -2.18
CA VAL A 138 2.40 10.16 -1.75
C VAL A 138 1.41 10.06 -2.92
N ALA A 139 1.77 10.54 -4.10
CA ALA A 139 0.90 10.47 -5.28
C ALA A 139 0.60 9.03 -5.72
N GLU A 140 1.58 8.11 -5.66
CA GLU A 140 1.35 6.67 -5.92
C GLU A 140 0.37 6.08 -4.92
N ASN A 141 0.57 6.30 -3.62
CA ASN A 141 -0.36 5.83 -2.58
C ASN A 141 -1.77 6.45 -2.71
N GLU A 142 -1.86 7.74 -3.05
CA GLU A 142 -3.15 8.42 -3.28
C GLU A 142 -3.87 7.86 -4.51
N LEU A 143 -3.15 7.57 -5.59
CA LEU A 143 -3.70 6.91 -6.77
C LEU A 143 -4.21 5.51 -6.44
N ASP A 144 -3.44 4.70 -5.71
CA ASP A 144 -3.86 3.36 -5.31
C ASP A 144 -5.15 3.40 -4.47
N ILE A 145 -5.28 4.38 -3.56
CA ILE A 145 -6.50 4.58 -2.77
C ILE A 145 -7.67 4.99 -3.68
N LEU A 146 -7.45 5.87 -4.65
CA LEU A 146 -8.48 6.32 -5.58
C LEU A 146 -8.97 5.18 -6.48
N ASP A 147 -8.05 4.37 -7.01
CA ASP A 147 -8.39 3.21 -7.83
C ASP A 147 -9.21 2.20 -7.02
N LEU A 148 -8.80 1.93 -5.78
CA LEU A 148 -9.52 1.04 -4.87
C LEU A 148 -10.93 1.58 -4.54
N GLN A 149 -11.08 2.90 -4.34
CA GLN A 149 -12.40 3.53 -4.18
C GLN A 149 -13.27 3.42 -5.43
N ILE A 150 -12.69 3.59 -6.63
CA ILE A 150 -13.41 3.46 -7.89
C ILE A 150 -13.91 2.03 -8.06
N ASP A 151 -13.07 1.03 -7.80
CA ASP A 151 -13.43 -0.37 -7.88
C ASP A 151 -14.53 -0.74 -6.87
N ALA A 152 -14.39 -0.29 -5.62
CA ALA A 152 -15.41 -0.48 -4.59
C ALA A 152 -16.76 0.14 -5.00
N LEU A 153 -16.75 1.37 -5.53
CA LEU A 153 -17.96 2.05 -5.97
C LEU A 153 -18.61 1.39 -7.19
N ASN A 154 -17.81 0.87 -8.12
CA ASN A 154 -18.32 0.13 -9.27
C ASN A 154 -18.96 -1.20 -8.84
N ALA A 155 -18.30 -1.93 -7.94
CA ALA A 155 -18.86 -3.14 -7.34
C ALA A 155 -20.17 -2.84 -6.60
N ALA A 156 -20.21 -1.80 -5.75
CA ALA A 156 -21.41 -1.38 -5.03
C ALA A 156 -22.61 -1.06 -5.95
N ARG A 157 -22.36 -0.55 -7.17
CA ARG A 157 -23.44 -0.30 -8.14
C ARG A 157 -23.99 -1.58 -8.76
N ALA A 158 -23.17 -2.62 -8.88
CA ALA A 158 -23.54 -3.90 -9.48
C ALA A 158 -24.26 -4.84 -8.51
N ILE A 159 -24.11 -4.61 -7.20
CA ILE A 159 -24.69 -5.43 -6.13
C ILE A 159 -26.22 -5.28 -6.06
N ASP A 160 -26.90 -6.41 -5.86
CA ASP A 160 -28.34 -6.47 -5.64
C ASP A 160 -28.75 -6.02 -4.21
N ILE A 161 -30.04 -5.81 -3.99
CA ILE A 161 -30.53 -5.24 -2.72
C ILE A 161 -30.33 -6.22 -1.55
N ASP A 162 -30.49 -7.53 -1.76
CA ASP A 162 -30.38 -8.52 -0.68
C ASP A 162 -28.91 -8.71 -0.26
N HIS A 163 -28.00 -8.69 -1.23
CA HIS A 163 -26.57 -8.68 -0.97
C HIS A 163 -26.11 -7.36 -0.33
N ALA A 164 -26.68 -6.21 -0.75
CA ALA A 164 -26.42 -4.92 -0.11
C ALA A 164 -26.84 -4.91 1.36
N GLU A 165 -28.01 -5.49 1.67
CA GLU A 165 -28.50 -5.65 3.05
C GLU A 165 -27.51 -6.50 3.88
N ALA A 166 -27.03 -7.60 3.30
CA ALA A 166 -26.09 -8.50 3.96
C ALA A 166 -24.75 -7.82 4.30
N ILE A 167 -24.22 -7.00 3.39
CA ILE A 167 -23.01 -6.21 3.63
C ILE A 167 -23.27 -5.15 4.72
N LEU A 168 -24.34 -4.36 4.58
CA LEU A 168 -24.64 -3.26 5.50
C LEU A 168 -24.99 -3.74 6.91
N ARG A 169 -25.44 -4.98 7.08
CA ARG A 169 -25.70 -5.56 8.40
C ARG A 169 -24.43 -5.68 9.23
N VAL A 170 -23.25 -5.78 8.61
CA VAL A 170 -21.96 -5.79 9.32
C VAL A 170 -21.70 -4.43 9.99
N GLU A 171 -22.09 -3.33 9.36
CA GLU A 171 -21.89 -1.97 9.87
C GLU A 171 -23.06 -1.51 10.77
N LYS A 172 -24.30 -1.72 10.32
CA LYS A 172 -25.52 -1.15 10.93
C LYS A 172 -26.35 -2.15 11.74
N GLY A 173 -25.97 -3.43 11.74
CA GLY A 173 -26.71 -4.48 12.43
C GLY A 173 -28.16 -4.58 11.96
N SER A 174 -29.09 -4.91 12.86
CA SER A 174 -30.51 -5.11 12.56
C SER A 174 -31.26 -3.86 12.09
N ALA A 175 -30.64 -2.67 12.11
CA ALA A 175 -31.26 -1.45 11.58
C ALA A 175 -31.55 -1.54 10.07
N VAL A 176 -30.85 -2.41 9.34
CA VAL A 176 -31.08 -2.62 7.90
C VAL A 176 -32.48 -3.12 7.58
N ASN A 177 -33.16 -3.81 8.51
CA ASN A 177 -34.50 -4.37 8.32
C ASN A 177 -35.59 -3.31 8.10
N THR A 178 -35.41 -2.11 8.64
CA THR A 178 -36.40 -1.03 8.57
C THR A 178 -36.08 -0.02 7.48
N MET A 179 -34.96 -0.19 6.78
CA MET A 179 -34.50 0.74 5.76
C MET A 179 -35.16 0.45 4.40
N SER A 180 -35.46 1.51 3.67
CA SER A 180 -35.93 1.40 2.30
C SER A 180 -34.80 0.98 1.35
N SER A 181 -35.13 0.38 0.21
CA SER A 181 -34.14 0.00 -0.82
C SER A 181 -33.29 1.17 -1.31
N LYS A 182 -33.83 2.40 -1.29
CA LYS A 182 -33.09 3.62 -1.65
C LYS A 182 -32.08 3.99 -0.57
N GLU A 183 -32.42 3.83 0.70
CA GLU A 183 -31.50 4.07 1.82
C GLU A 183 -30.41 3.01 1.86
N LEU A 184 -30.72 1.74 1.63
CA LEU A 184 -29.73 0.68 1.51
C LEU A 184 -28.73 0.97 0.38
N LYS A 185 -29.21 1.33 -0.82
CA LYS A 185 -28.30 1.68 -1.93
C LYS A 185 -27.43 2.91 -1.64
N ARG A 186 -28.02 3.94 -1.03
CA ARG A 186 -27.26 5.15 -0.63
C ARG A 186 -26.16 4.78 0.36
N ASP A 187 -26.52 4.05 1.39
CA ASP A 187 -25.60 3.75 2.49
C ASP A 187 -24.52 2.75 2.07
N LEU A 188 -24.83 1.82 1.15
CA LEU A 188 -23.85 0.94 0.53
C LEU A 188 -22.79 1.73 -0.26
N LEU A 189 -23.20 2.74 -1.03
CA LEU A 189 -22.28 3.59 -1.77
C LEU A 189 -21.42 4.46 -0.84
N LEU A 190 -21.99 4.93 0.28
CA LEU A 190 -21.23 5.66 1.30
C LEU A 190 -20.21 4.75 1.97
N PHE A 191 -20.59 3.50 2.29
CA PHE A 191 -19.68 2.52 2.87
C PHE A 191 -18.53 2.18 1.93
N ALA A 192 -18.83 1.89 0.65
CA ALA A 192 -17.82 1.63 -0.38
C ALA A 192 -16.85 2.81 -0.60
N LYS A 193 -17.31 4.05 -0.40
CA LYS A 193 -16.46 5.24 -0.51
C LYS A 193 -15.55 5.42 0.71
N ASN A 194 -16.12 5.23 1.91
CA ASN A 194 -15.42 5.54 3.16
C ASN A 194 -14.39 4.46 3.51
N ASP A 195 -14.76 3.19 3.35
CA ASP A 195 -13.93 2.03 3.71
C ASP A 195 -13.86 1.03 2.53
N PRO A 196 -13.22 1.41 1.42
CA PRO A 196 -13.28 0.66 0.16
C PRO A 196 -12.65 -0.74 0.27
N ALA A 197 -11.58 -0.89 1.06
CA ALA A 197 -10.92 -2.18 1.27
C ALA A 197 -11.81 -3.17 2.05
N LEU A 198 -12.46 -2.69 3.11
CA LEU A 198 -13.39 -3.51 3.90
C LEU A 198 -14.61 -3.87 3.05
N PHE A 199 -15.16 -2.91 2.31
CA PHE A 199 -16.27 -3.15 1.40
C PHE A 199 -15.96 -4.24 0.38
N ILE A 200 -14.82 -4.17 -0.33
CA ILE A 200 -14.42 -5.19 -1.31
C ILE A 200 -14.28 -6.57 -0.64
N SER A 201 -13.71 -6.62 0.57
CA SER A 201 -13.57 -7.88 1.30
C SER A 201 -14.91 -8.52 1.64
N LEU A 202 -15.92 -7.71 2.00
CA LEU A 202 -17.27 -8.19 2.32
C LEU A 202 -18.06 -8.54 1.06
N ALA A 203 -17.95 -7.75 0.00
CA ALA A 203 -18.61 -8.02 -1.27
C ALA A 203 -18.12 -9.32 -1.94
N ASN A 204 -16.85 -9.68 -1.73
CA ASN A 204 -16.27 -10.91 -2.24
C ASN A 204 -16.48 -12.12 -1.31
N ASP A 205 -17.01 -11.95 -0.09
CA ASP A 205 -17.25 -13.06 0.82
C ASP A 205 -18.58 -13.77 0.48
N GLU A 206 -18.45 -14.94 -0.15
CA GLU A 206 -19.55 -15.81 -0.55
C GLU A 206 -20.48 -16.19 0.62
N ASN A 207 -20.00 -16.15 1.86
CA ASN A 207 -20.80 -16.51 3.03
C ASN A 207 -21.62 -15.34 3.58
N VAL A 208 -21.37 -14.09 3.16
CA VAL A 208 -22.10 -12.92 3.66
C VAL A 208 -23.59 -13.06 3.43
N GLN A 209 -24.01 -13.51 2.24
CA GLN A 209 -25.42 -13.75 1.93
C GLN A 209 -26.02 -14.85 2.79
N LEU A 210 -25.33 -15.99 2.95
CA LEU A 210 -25.82 -17.12 3.74
C LEU A 210 -25.92 -16.79 5.23
N ARG A 211 -24.99 -15.97 5.75
CA ARG A 211 -25.06 -15.45 7.12
C ARG A 211 -26.25 -14.50 7.29
N ASN A 212 -26.47 -13.60 6.34
CA ASN A 212 -27.62 -12.69 6.38
C ASN A 212 -28.94 -13.47 6.33
N PHE A 213 -29.03 -14.48 5.47
CA PHE A 213 -30.18 -15.39 5.38
C PHE A 213 -30.48 -16.05 6.72
N ALA A 214 -29.46 -16.59 7.40
CA ALA A 214 -29.60 -17.21 8.71
C ALA A 214 -30.05 -16.21 9.79
N ILE A 215 -29.51 -14.99 9.78
CA ILE A 215 -29.90 -13.93 10.71
C ILE A 215 -31.36 -13.52 10.47
N ARG A 216 -31.77 -13.30 9.22
CA ARG A 216 -33.17 -12.97 8.88
C ARG A 216 -34.13 -14.08 9.32
N ALA A 217 -33.76 -15.34 9.09
CA ALA A 217 -34.55 -16.49 9.55
C ALA A 217 -34.67 -16.53 11.08
N SER A 218 -33.62 -16.14 11.81
CA SER A 218 -33.65 -16.05 13.27
C SER A 218 -34.51 -14.89 13.77
N GLU A 219 -34.44 -13.72 13.13
CA GLU A 219 -35.23 -12.54 13.48
C GLU A 219 -36.73 -12.76 13.27
N LEU A 220 -37.10 -13.57 12.26
CA LEU A 220 -38.48 -14.00 12.00
C LEU A 220 -38.94 -15.19 12.85
N ASN A 221 -38.11 -15.68 13.78
CA ASN A 221 -38.36 -16.88 14.59
C ASN A 221 -38.63 -18.16 13.77
N ILE A 222 -38.13 -18.24 12.54
CA ILE A 222 -38.20 -19.46 11.72
C ILE A 222 -37.21 -20.49 12.27
N ILE A 223 -36.01 -20.01 12.62
CA ILE A 223 -35.00 -20.74 13.37
C ILE A 223 -34.75 -20.03 14.70
N ILE A 224 -34.38 -20.79 15.73
CA ILE A 224 -34.08 -20.26 17.05
C ILE A 224 -32.68 -20.72 17.42
N LEU A 225 -31.81 -19.77 17.75
CA LEU A 225 -30.53 -20.03 18.39
C LEU A 225 -30.75 -20.16 19.89
N SER A 226 -30.27 -21.26 20.48
CA SER A 226 -30.31 -21.47 21.92
C SER A 226 -29.53 -20.38 22.67
N GLN A 227 -29.92 -20.10 23.92
CA GLN A 227 -29.28 -19.04 24.72
C GLN A 227 -27.78 -19.26 24.96
N ASP A 228 -27.34 -20.52 24.97
CA ASP A 228 -25.93 -20.91 25.06
C ASP A 228 -25.19 -20.83 23.72
N GLN A 229 -25.85 -20.38 22.65
CA GLN A 229 -25.34 -20.22 21.28
C GLN A 229 -24.81 -21.52 20.64
N ARG A 230 -25.29 -22.69 21.09
CA ARG A 230 -24.76 -24.00 20.65
C ARG A 230 -25.68 -24.80 19.75
N THR A 231 -26.94 -24.44 19.67
CA THR A 231 -27.95 -25.25 18.98
C THR A 231 -28.89 -24.36 18.17
N PHE A 232 -29.07 -24.70 16.90
CA PHE A 232 -30.17 -24.17 16.11
C PHE A 232 -31.34 -25.16 16.14
N THR A 233 -32.55 -24.64 16.35
CA THR A 233 -33.80 -25.41 16.33
C THR A 233 -34.83 -24.73 15.42
N TRP A 234 -35.81 -25.48 14.94
CA TRP A 234 -36.97 -24.93 14.26
C TRP A 234 -37.87 -24.19 15.24
N GLY A 235 -38.24 -22.96 14.96
CA GLY A 235 -39.17 -22.21 15.81
C GLY A 235 -40.57 -22.83 15.91
N SER A 236 -41.04 -23.49 14.86
CA SER A 236 -42.38 -24.08 14.81
C SER A 236 -42.52 -25.44 15.50
N THR A 237 -41.45 -26.24 15.56
CA THR A 237 -41.51 -27.63 16.08
C THR A 237 -40.54 -27.90 17.22
N GLY A 238 -39.59 -26.99 17.48
CA GLY A 238 -38.50 -27.21 18.43
C GLY A 238 -37.51 -28.30 18.01
N ARG A 239 -37.66 -28.89 16.82
CA ARG A 239 -36.74 -29.93 16.32
C ARG A 239 -35.37 -29.31 16.06
N LYS A 240 -34.34 -30.03 16.46
CA LYS A 240 -32.93 -29.65 16.28
C LYS A 240 -32.56 -29.65 14.79
N LEU A 241 -31.90 -28.58 14.36
CA LEU A 241 -31.33 -28.41 13.02
C LEU A 241 -29.87 -28.84 13.01
N MET A 242 -29.04 -28.18 13.81
CA MET A 242 -27.61 -28.48 13.92
C MET A 242 -27.06 -28.06 15.28
N ASN A 243 -25.86 -28.57 15.59
CA ASN A 243 -25.01 -28.05 16.66
C ASN A 243 -23.95 -27.13 16.07
N VAL A 244 -23.70 -26.01 16.74
CA VAL A 244 -22.58 -25.11 16.44
C VAL A 244 -21.30 -25.75 16.99
N PRO A 245 -20.23 -25.88 16.19
CA PRO A 245 -18.91 -26.30 16.66
C PRO A 245 -18.38 -25.38 17.76
N PHE A 246 -17.54 -25.93 18.65
CA PHE A 246 -16.88 -25.12 19.66
C PHE A 246 -15.93 -24.10 19.01
N ASP A 247 -15.87 -22.89 19.56
CA ASP A 247 -15.04 -21.76 19.11
C ASP A 247 -15.39 -21.16 17.74
N GLU A 248 -16.55 -21.48 17.15
CA GLU A 248 -17.05 -20.86 15.92
C GLU A 248 -18.21 -19.89 16.14
N ASN A 249 -18.32 -18.88 15.27
CA ASN A 249 -19.49 -18.01 15.24
C ASN A 249 -20.74 -18.79 14.77
N PRO A 250 -21.86 -18.76 15.50
CA PRO A 250 -23.06 -19.55 15.20
C PRO A 250 -23.58 -19.38 13.77
N TYR A 251 -23.65 -18.13 13.28
CA TYR A 251 -24.18 -17.85 11.94
C TYR A 251 -23.18 -18.21 10.84
N SER A 252 -21.88 -18.20 11.13
CA SER A 252 -20.85 -18.67 10.19
C SER A 252 -20.88 -20.20 10.07
N ALA A 253 -21.02 -20.91 11.19
CA ALA A 253 -21.22 -22.36 11.21
C ALA A 253 -22.52 -22.76 10.49
N PHE A 254 -23.59 -22.01 10.69
CA PHE A 254 -24.86 -22.24 10.00
C PHE A 254 -24.75 -21.98 8.49
N ALA A 255 -24.06 -20.92 8.08
CA ALA A 255 -23.79 -20.65 6.66
C ALA A 255 -22.99 -21.78 6.00
N ALA A 256 -21.99 -22.34 6.70
CA ALA A 256 -21.25 -23.51 6.23
C ALA A 256 -22.15 -24.76 6.16
N PHE A 257 -23.00 -24.97 7.15
CA PHE A 257 -23.96 -26.07 7.17
C PHE A 257 -24.94 -26.00 5.98
N LEU A 258 -25.44 -24.82 5.61
CA LEU A 258 -26.33 -24.65 4.45
C LEU A 258 -25.70 -25.05 3.11
N LYS A 259 -24.37 -25.15 3.02
CA LYS A 259 -23.66 -25.63 1.83
C LYS A 259 -23.58 -27.17 1.75
N THR A 260 -23.92 -27.89 2.81
CA THR A 260 -23.94 -29.35 2.83
C THR A 260 -25.22 -29.91 2.20
N ASP A 261 -25.23 -31.18 1.78
CA ASP A 261 -26.39 -31.81 1.15
C ASP A 261 -27.66 -31.75 2.04
N GLU A 262 -27.51 -31.97 3.35
CA GLU A 262 -28.61 -31.83 4.32
C GLU A 262 -29.04 -30.35 4.50
N GLY A 263 -28.06 -29.44 4.48
CA GLY A 263 -28.29 -28.01 4.62
C GLY A 263 -29.04 -27.37 3.46
N VAL A 264 -28.89 -27.89 2.24
CA VAL A 264 -29.60 -27.38 1.05
C VAL A 264 -31.11 -27.62 1.13
N GLU A 265 -31.56 -28.73 1.73
CA GLU A 265 -33.00 -28.96 1.97
C GLU A 265 -33.57 -28.01 3.02
N ILE A 266 -32.78 -27.74 4.06
CA ILE A 266 -33.13 -26.79 5.12
C ILE A 266 -33.18 -25.36 4.54
N TYR A 267 -32.21 -24.98 3.71
CA TYR A 267 -32.20 -23.70 2.99
C TYR A 267 -33.51 -23.49 2.22
N LYS A 268 -33.89 -24.43 1.36
CA LYS A 268 -35.15 -24.37 0.59
C LYS A 268 -36.40 -24.28 1.48
N SER A 269 -36.36 -24.89 2.66
CA SER A 269 -37.47 -24.90 3.60
C SER A 269 -37.61 -23.57 4.36
N ILE A 270 -36.48 -22.92 4.67
CA ILE A 270 -36.45 -21.58 5.28
C ILE A 270 -36.82 -20.52 4.24
N ASP A 271 -36.30 -20.64 3.01
CA ASP A 271 -36.56 -19.71 1.91
C ASP A 271 -38.05 -19.59 1.58
N LYS A 272 -38.79 -20.70 1.63
CA LYS A 272 -40.26 -20.71 1.47
C LYS A 272 -41.04 -19.98 2.57
N LYS A 273 -40.40 -19.68 3.71
CA LYS A 273 -41.02 -19.04 4.88
C LYS A 273 -40.60 -17.57 5.04
N LEU A 274 -39.63 -17.11 4.24
CA LEU A 274 -39.17 -15.73 4.14
C LEU A 274 -40.02 -14.93 3.15
#